data_AF-A0A6C0JY34-F1
#
_entry.id   AF-A0A6C0JY34-F1
#
_cell.length_a   1.000
_cell.length_b   1.000
_cell.length_c   1.000
_cell.angle_alpha   90.00
_cell.angle_beta   90.00
_cell.angle_gamma   90.00
#
_symmetry.space_group_name_H-M   'P 1'
#
loop_
_entity.id
_entity.type
_entity.pdbx_description
1 polymer ?
#
loop_
_entity_poly.entity_id
_entity_poly.type
_entity_poly.pdbx_seq_one_letter_code
_entity_poly.pdbx_strand_id
1 'polypeptide(L)'
;MPIYFGFPVTCQEAFRLFSLDFEQAKCDIMQKYKLIENRYMECHFLEYMNNFFQGKNVEMRLFYTDKGQCIIGHKIENASVFTRKFLKVSEFTDMLEKLTTGFWCEIKILNCQEKFNKIVLEHMEDEPEIVEGAEPYIIEFHD
;
A
#
# COMPACT_ATOMS: atom_id res chain seq x y z
N MET A 1 10.54 -4.15 14.09
CA MET A 1 10.47 -3.40 12.83
C MET A 1 9.34 -3.99 12.01
N PRO A 2 8.36 -3.19 11.58
CA PRO A 2 7.32 -3.68 10.69
C PRO A 2 7.92 -4.03 9.33
N ILE A 3 7.50 -5.17 8.78
CA ILE A 3 7.84 -5.58 7.42
C ILE A 3 6.56 -5.54 6.61
N TYR A 4 6.63 -5.01 5.39
CA TYR A 4 5.49 -4.93 4.49
C TYR A 4 5.76 -5.73 3.22
N PHE A 5 4.68 -6.17 2.58
CA PHE A 5 4.67 -6.78 1.27
C PHE A 5 3.80 -5.93 0.35
N GLY A 6 4.35 -5.36 -0.72
CA GLY A 6 3.60 -4.44 -1.57
C GLY A 6 4.45 -3.51 -2.42
N PHE A 7 3.89 -2.36 -2.77
CA PHE A 7 4.56 -1.32 -3.54
C PHE A 7 4.72 -0.04 -2.71
N PRO A 8 5.93 0.52 -2.61
CA PRO A 8 6.14 1.86 -2.08
C PRO A 8 5.78 2.90 -3.15
N VAL A 9 4.77 3.71 -2.91
CA VAL A 9 4.27 4.72 -3.87
C VAL A 9 3.81 5.98 -3.16
N THR A 10 3.54 7.05 -3.89
CA THR A 10 2.85 8.23 -3.34
C THR A 10 1.36 7.96 -3.11
N CYS A 11 0.71 8.77 -2.27
CA CYS A 11 -0.76 8.76 -2.16
C CYS A 11 -1.43 8.94 -3.53
N GLN A 12 -0.95 9.87 -4.35
CA GLN A 12 -1.55 10.15 -5.65
C GLN A 12 -1.45 8.93 -6.59
N GLU A 13 -0.31 8.26 -6.58
CA GLU A 13 -0.11 7.02 -7.34
C GLU A 13 -1.01 5.89 -6.85
N ALA A 14 -1.23 5.78 -5.54
CA ALA A 14 -2.20 4.85 -4.97
C ALA A 14 -3.61 5.07 -5.54
N PHE A 15 -4.08 6.33 -5.56
CA PHE A 15 -5.38 6.67 -6.13
C PHE A 15 -5.46 6.32 -7.63
N ARG A 16 -4.39 6.61 -8.39
CA ARG A 16 -4.28 6.24 -9.81
C ARG A 16 -4.46 4.74 -10.01
N LEU A 17 -3.69 3.93 -9.25
CA LEU A 17 -3.69 2.47 -9.34
C LEU A 17 -5.07 1.87 -9.09
N PHE A 18 -5.88 2.47 -8.20
CA PHE A 18 -7.22 1.97 -7.86
C PHE A 18 -8.38 2.69 -8.54
N SER A 19 -8.10 3.53 -9.56
CA SER A 19 -9.15 4.26 -10.30
C SER A 19 -9.99 5.19 -9.43
N LEU A 20 -9.39 5.73 -8.38
CA LEU A 20 -10.05 6.71 -7.53
C LEU A 20 -9.66 8.11 -7.96
N ASP A 21 -10.64 9.01 -8.00
CA ASP A 21 -10.41 10.41 -8.32
C ASP A 21 -9.81 11.11 -7.10
N PHE A 22 -8.54 11.50 -7.23
CA PHE A 22 -7.78 12.14 -6.15
C PHE A 22 -8.35 13.51 -5.78
N GLU A 23 -8.76 14.33 -6.76
CA GLU A 23 -9.29 15.66 -6.49
C GLU A 23 -10.70 15.59 -5.89
N GLN A 24 -11.53 14.64 -6.34
CA GLN A 24 -12.82 14.41 -5.71
C GLN A 24 -12.66 13.94 -4.26
N ALA A 25 -11.78 12.98 -4.00
CA ALA A 25 -11.52 12.49 -2.65
C ALA A 25 -10.99 13.60 -1.73
N LYS A 26 -10.11 14.45 -2.25
CA LYS A 26 -9.62 15.65 -1.56
C LYS A 26 -10.78 16.58 -1.18
N CYS A 27 -11.69 16.88 -2.12
CA CYS A 27 -12.88 17.68 -1.85
C CYS A 27 -13.76 17.05 -0.76
N ASP A 28 -14.04 15.74 -0.86
CA ASP A 28 -14.86 15.01 0.10
C ASP A 28 -14.25 15.06 1.51
N ILE A 29 -12.95 14.86 1.62
CA ILE A 29 -12.18 14.94 2.88
C ILE A 29 -12.26 16.35 3.46
N MET A 30 -11.98 17.38 2.66
CA MET A 30 -12.04 18.77 3.11
C MET A 30 -13.43 19.13 3.66
N GLN A 31 -14.49 18.69 2.98
CA GLN A 31 -15.86 18.89 3.43
C GLN A 31 -16.18 18.11 4.72
N LYS A 32 -15.83 16.82 4.79
CA LYS A 32 -16.10 15.96 5.96
C LYS A 32 -15.42 16.47 7.23
N TYR A 33 -14.16 16.88 7.14
CA TYR A 33 -13.36 17.30 8.29
C TYR A 33 -13.33 18.83 8.50
N LYS A 34 -14.04 19.61 7.66
CA LYS A 34 -14.07 21.08 7.71
C LYS A 34 -12.67 21.71 7.71
N LEU A 35 -11.77 21.13 6.90
CA LEU A 35 -10.38 21.57 6.83
C LEU A 35 -10.29 22.82 5.96
N ILE A 36 -9.54 23.81 6.42
CA ILE A 36 -9.08 24.95 5.62
C ILE A 36 -7.86 24.46 4.83
N GLU A 37 -7.75 24.81 3.55
CA GLU A 37 -6.71 24.32 2.62
C GLU A 37 -5.31 24.18 3.26
N ASN A 38 -4.63 23.07 2.91
CA ASN A 38 -3.21 22.78 3.19
C ASN A 38 -2.80 22.39 4.63
N ARG A 39 -3.69 21.82 5.46
CA ARG A 39 -3.24 21.16 6.71
C ARG A 39 -3.66 19.69 6.79
N TYR A 40 -2.67 18.81 6.94
CA TYR A 40 -2.76 17.39 7.32
C TYR A 40 -3.83 16.56 6.58
N MET A 41 -3.79 16.52 5.25
CA MET A 41 -4.73 15.71 4.46
C MET A 41 -4.31 14.23 4.31
N GLU A 42 -3.03 13.91 4.51
CA GLU A 42 -2.45 12.58 4.21
C GLU A 42 -3.07 11.45 5.04
N CYS A 43 -3.27 11.66 6.34
CA CYS A 43 -3.92 10.66 7.20
C CYS A 43 -5.38 10.39 6.78
N HIS A 44 -6.06 11.38 6.21
CA HIS A 44 -7.44 11.25 5.74
C HIS A 44 -7.51 10.56 4.37
N PHE A 45 -6.52 10.75 3.50
CA PHE A 45 -6.40 9.97 2.26
C PHE A 45 -6.19 8.48 2.56
N LEU A 46 -5.37 8.18 3.58
CA LEU A 46 -5.18 6.81 4.04
C LEU A 46 -6.47 6.19 4.58
N GLU A 47 -7.22 6.92 5.42
CA GLU A 47 -8.53 6.49 5.90
C GLU A 47 -9.49 6.23 4.72
N TYR A 48 -9.53 7.13 3.73
CA TYR A 48 -10.37 7.01 2.54
C TYR A 48 -10.06 5.72 1.75
N MET A 49 -8.78 5.49 1.44
CA MET A 49 -8.32 4.30 0.72
C MET A 49 -8.61 3.00 1.49
N ASN A 50 -8.33 2.99 2.79
CA ASN A 50 -8.58 1.81 3.62
C ASN A 50 -10.07 1.49 3.76
N ASN A 51 -10.94 2.52 3.83
CA ASN A 51 -12.38 2.33 3.79
C ASN A 51 -12.85 1.78 2.44
N PHE A 52 -12.25 2.23 1.32
CA PHE A 52 -12.52 1.66 0.00
C PHE A 52 -12.16 0.17 -0.05
N PHE A 53 -10.97 -0.22 0.41
CA PHE A 53 -10.56 -1.63 0.47
C PHE A 53 -11.48 -2.47 1.38
N GLN A 54 -11.83 -1.95 2.56
CA GLN A 54 -12.76 -2.61 3.47
C GLN A 54 -14.14 -2.80 2.83
N GLY A 55 -14.66 -1.78 2.13
CA GLY A 55 -15.93 -1.86 1.40
C GLY A 55 -15.92 -2.86 0.24
N LYS A 56 -14.74 -3.22 -0.26
CA LYS A 56 -14.52 -4.28 -1.27
C LYS A 56 -14.21 -5.65 -0.66
N ASN A 57 -14.17 -5.75 0.66
CA ASN A 57 -13.88 -6.97 1.41
C ASN A 57 -12.54 -7.61 1.02
N VAL A 58 -11.50 -6.79 0.83
CA VAL A 58 -10.11 -7.23 0.62
C VAL A 58 -9.26 -6.93 1.86
N GLU A 59 -8.16 -7.67 2.06
CA GLU A 59 -7.27 -7.49 3.21
C GLU A 59 -6.21 -6.41 2.98
N MET A 60 -5.85 -6.12 1.72
CA MET A 60 -4.91 -5.05 1.37
C MET A 60 -5.26 -3.71 2.00
N ARG A 61 -4.21 -2.98 2.40
CA ARG A 61 -4.29 -1.66 3.01
C ARG A 61 -3.24 -0.72 2.43
N LEU A 62 -3.47 0.57 2.65
CA LEU A 62 -2.46 1.61 2.53
C LEU A 62 -1.86 1.86 3.92
N PHE A 63 -0.53 1.86 4.00
CA PHE A 63 0.25 2.19 5.20
C PHE A 63 1.04 3.47 4.96
N TYR A 64 0.99 4.41 5.89
CA TYR A 64 1.77 5.65 5.80
C TYR A 64 3.20 5.42 6.28
N THR A 65 4.14 6.11 5.65
CA THR A 65 5.51 6.25 6.13
C THR A 65 5.76 7.70 6.51
N ASP A 66 6.69 7.94 7.43
CA ASP A 66 7.00 9.29 7.93
C ASP A 66 7.58 10.26 6.88
N LYS A 67 8.02 9.76 5.72
CA LYS A 67 8.66 10.51 4.63
C LYS A 67 7.78 10.76 3.40
N GLY A 68 6.44 10.68 3.51
CA GLY A 68 5.55 10.99 2.37
C GLY A 68 5.28 9.83 1.41
N GLN A 69 6.05 8.75 1.53
CA GLN A 69 5.80 7.47 0.87
C GLN A 69 4.64 6.74 1.57
N CYS A 70 3.88 5.98 0.80
CA CYS A 70 2.89 5.03 1.31
C CYS A 70 3.19 3.63 0.79
N ILE A 71 2.85 2.62 1.54
CA ILE A 71 2.96 1.22 1.10
C ILE A 71 1.55 0.68 0.84
N ILE A 72 1.30 0.26 -0.40
CA ILE A 72 0.08 -0.46 -0.78
C ILE A 72 0.37 -1.94 -0.71
N GLY A 73 -0.34 -2.66 0.16
CA GLY A 73 -0.24 -4.10 0.22
C GLY A 73 -0.63 -4.66 1.58
N HIS A 74 0.17 -5.59 2.09
CA HIS A 74 -0.07 -6.27 3.34
C HIS A 74 1.05 -5.96 4.33
N LYS A 75 0.68 -5.73 5.59
CA LYS A 75 1.64 -5.71 6.68
C LYS A 75 1.91 -7.14 7.09
N ILE A 76 3.18 -7.55 7.09
CA ILE A 76 3.61 -8.81 7.67
C ILE A 76 3.68 -8.58 9.19
N GLU A 77 2.49 -8.56 9.81
CA GLU A 77 2.41 -8.68 11.25
C GLU A 77 3.07 -10.00 11.63
N ASN A 78 3.67 -10.05 12.81
CA ASN A 78 4.23 -11.30 13.30
C ASN A 78 5.48 -11.80 12.54
N ALA A 79 6.22 -10.93 11.84
CA ALA A 79 7.65 -11.18 11.65
C ALA A 79 8.29 -11.51 13.01
N SER A 80 7.93 -10.80 14.09
CA SER A 80 8.31 -11.13 15.47
C SER A 80 7.59 -12.33 16.13
N VAL A 81 6.63 -13.01 15.47
CA VAL A 81 6.17 -14.36 15.87
C VAL A 81 7.10 -15.43 15.28
N PHE A 82 8.37 -15.06 15.14
CA PHE A 82 9.49 -15.75 15.79
C PHE A 82 9.25 -16.14 17.27
N THR A 83 8.07 -16.60 17.67
CA THR A 83 7.85 -17.23 19.00
C THR A 83 8.70 -18.49 19.16
N ARG A 84 9.34 -18.94 18.07
CA ARG A 84 10.64 -19.62 18.07
C ARG A 84 11.58 -18.74 17.24
N LYS A 85 12.77 -18.38 17.75
CA LYS A 85 13.74 -17.44 17.15
C LYS A 85 14.25 -17.78 15.71
N PHE A 86 13.62 -18.72 15.02
CA PHE A 86 13.99 -19.24 13.71
C PHE A 86 12.73 -19.62 12.94
N LEU A 87 12.63 -19.15 11.69
CA LEU A 87 11.63 -19.56 10.71
C LEU A 87 12.34 -20.46 9.68
N LYS A 88 11.73 -21.56 9.25
CA LYS A 88 12.35 -22.34 8.16
C LYS A 88 12.25 -21.55 6.87
N VAL A 89 13.27 -21.66 6.02
CA VAL A 89 13.26 -21.04 4.69
C VAL A 89 12.00 -21.44 3.91
N SER A 90 11.60 -22.71 3.97
CA SER A 90 10.36 -23.18 3.32
C SER A 90 9.11 -22.47 3.83
N GLU A 91 8.98 -22.26 5.14
CA GLU A 91 7.82 -21.59 5.74
C GLU A 91 7.79 -20.11 5.34
N PHE A 92 8.95 -19.47 5.21
CA PHE A 92 9.06 -18.11 4.70
C PHE A 92 8.67 -18.03 3.21
N THR A 93 9.20 -18.91 2.37
CA THR A 93 8.84 -18.98 0.95
C THR A 93 7.34 -19.23 0.75
N ASP A 94 6.76 -20.19 1.48
CA ASP A 94 5.32 -20.48 1.43
C ASP A 94 4.47 -19.26 1.82
N MET A 95 4.94 -18.47 2.80
CA MET A 95 4.27 -17.22 3.20
C MET A 95 4.35 -16.18 2.09
N LEU A 96 5.52 -15.98 1.47
CA LEU A 96 5.69 -15.05 0.36
C LEU A 96 4.81 -15.43 -0.85
N GLU A 97 4.75 -16.71 -1.21
CA GLU A 97 3.90 -17.18 -2.30
C GLU A 97 2.41 -16.92 -2.03
N LYS A 98 1.96 -17.13 -0.78
CA LYS A 98 0.59 -16.81 -0.37
C LYS A 98 0.30 -15.32 -0.43
N LEU A 99 1.24 -14.48 0.01
CA LEU A 99 1.11 -13.02 -0.06
C LEU A 99 1.03 -12.55 -1.51
N THR A 100 1.92 -13.02 -2.40
CA THR A 100 1.90 -12.70 -3.83
C THR A 100 0.58 -13.12 -4.47
N THR A 101 0.13 -14.35 -4.22
CA THR A 101 -1.12 -14.87 -4.78
C THR A 101 -2.33 -14.10 -4.25
N GLY A 102 -2.37 -13.82 -2.94
CA GLY A 102 -3.43 -13.06 -2.30
C GLY A 102 -3.51 -11.64 -2.86
N PHE A 103 -2.39 -10.93 -2.91
CA PHE A 103 -2.30 -9.58 -3.46
C PHE A 103 -2.88 -9.50 -4.87
N TRP A 104 -2.45 -10.36 -5.79
CA TRP A 104 -2.95 -10.33 -7.17
C TRP A 104 -4.41 -10.78 -7.30
N CYS A 105 -4.89 -11.64 -6.41
CA CYS A 105 -6.31 -12.00 -6.34
C CYS A 105 -7.15 -10.77 -5.96
N GLU A 106 -6.71 -10.00 -4.96
CA GLU A 106 -7.37 -8.78 -4.53
C GLU A 106 -7.37 -7.70 -5.60
N ILE A 107 -6.24 -7.49 -6.30
CA ILE A 107 -6.17 -6.59 -7.47
C ILE A 107 -7.18 -6.96 -8.56
N LYS A 108 -7.40 -8.26 -8.79
CA LYS A 108 -8.43 -8.74 -9.73
C LYS A 108 -9.85 -8.48 -9.23
N ILE A 109 -10.11 -8.70 -7.94
CA ILE A 109 -11.40 -8.36 -7.31
C ILE A 109 -11.72 -6.87 -7.46
N LEU A 110 -10.70 -6.02 -7.34
CA LEU A 110 -10.79 -4.57 -7.52
C LEU A 110 -10.84 -4.13 -8.99
N ASN A 111 -10.64 -5.04 -9.94
CA ASN A 111 -10.64 -4.79 -11.38
C ASN A 111 -9.67 -3.69 -11.82
N CYS A 112 -8.45 -3.69 -11.26
CA CYS A 112 -7.43 -2.68 -11.53
C CYS A 112 -6.11 -3.22 -12.08
N GLN A 113 -6.05 -4.50 -12.47
CA GLN A 113 -4.82 -5.19 -12.88
C GLN A 113 -4.01 -4.45 -13.94
N GLU A 114 -4.65 -3.91 -14.99
CA GLU A 114 -3.95 -3.21 -16.08
C GLU A 114 -3.17 -1.98 -15.62
N LYS A 115 -3.57 -1.38 -14.48
CA LYS A 115 -2.93 -0.19 -13.93
C LYS A 115 -1.61 -0.49 -13.26
N PHE A 116 -1.39 -1.74 -12.86
CA PHE A 116 -0.15 -2.24 -12.28
C PHE A 116 0.88 -2.65 -13.34
N ASN A 117 0.53 -2.60 -14.63
CA ASN A 117 1.51 -2.81 -15.71
C ASN A 117 2.63 -1.76 -15.69
N LYS A 118 2.38 -0.59 -15.11
CA LYS A 118 3.33 0.50 -14.95
C LYS A 118 3.07 1.19 -13.63
N ILE A 119 4.06 1.22 -12.76
CA ILE A 119 3.97 1.77 -11.40
C ILE A 119 5.10 2.77 -11.20
N VAL A 120 4.80 3.89 -10.55
CA VAL A 120 5.81 4.82 -10.04
C VAL A 120 6.15 4.42 -8.61
N LEU A 121 7.32 3.82 -8.42
CA LEU A 121 7.85 3.48 -7.12
C LEU A 121 8.46 4.74 -6.49
N GLU A 122 8.06 5.02 -5.27
CA GLU A 122 8.63 6.12 -4.48
C GLU A 122 9.85 5.60 -3.73
N HIS A 123 10.95 6.35 -3.73
CA HIS A 123 12.12 6.08 -2.91
C HIS A 123 12.18 7.09 -1.76
N MET A 124 12.71 6.68 -0.59
CA MET A 124 12.79 7.59 0.56
C MET A 124 13.85 8.70 0.42
N GLU A 125 14.92 8.43 -0.33
CA GLU A 125 16.10 9.31 -0.42
C GLU A 125 16.55 9.54 -1.87
N ASP A 126 15.90 8.90 -2.83
CA ASP A 126 16.20 8.97 -4.26
C ASP A 126 14.98 9.43 -5.06
N GLU A 127 15.20 9.75 -6.34
CA GLU A 127 14.12 10.10 -7.27
C GLU A 127 13.18 8.91 -7.52
N PRO A 128 11.87 9.14 -7.71
CA PRO A 128 10.92 8.08 -8.04
C PRO A 128 11.30 7.32 -9.32
N GLU A 129 11.10 6.01 -9.31
CA GLU A 129 11.38 5.13 -10.44
C GLU A 129 10.09 4.65 -11.10
N ILE A 130 10.05 4.62 -12.43
CA ILE A 130 8.93 4.04 -13.18
C ILE A 130 9.28 2.62 -13.61
N VAL A 131 8.53 1.64 -13.10
CA VAL A 131 8.76 0.23 -13.38
C VAL A 131 7.60 -0.36 -14.19
N GLU A 132 7.93 -1.10 -15.25
CA GLU A 132 6.96 -1.84 -16.06
C GLU A 132 6.95 -3.33 -15.68
N GLY A 133 5.78 -3.93 -15.55
CA GLY A 133 5.62 -5.33 -15.14
C GLY A 133 6.10 -5.61 -13.71
N ALA A 134 5.94 -4.65 -12.80
CA ALA A 134 6.46 -4.75 -11.43
C ALA A 134 5.81 -5.88 -10.62
N GLU A 135 6.63 -6.57 -9.82
CA GLU A 135 6.16 -7.52 -8.80
C GLU A 135 6.23 -6.87 -7.41
N PRO A 136 5.35 -7.26 -6.46
CA PRO A 136 5.37 -6.66 -5.13
C PRO A 136 6.67 -6.97 -4.39
N TYR A 137 7.15 -6.02 -3.61
CA TYR A 137 8.42 -6.09 -2.88
C TYR A 137 8.21 -6.38 -1.40
N ILE A 138 9.26 -6.91 -0.76
CA ILE A 138 9.39 -6.89 0.69
C ILE A 138 10.06 -5.58 1.09
N ILE A 139 9.39 -4.81 1.94
CA ILE A 139 9.80 -3.46 2.32
C ILE A 139 9.99 -3.45 3.83
N GLU A 140 11.22 -3.18 4.25
CA GLU A 140 11.53 -2.87 5.65
C GLU A 140 11.49 -1.36 5.84
N PHE A 141 10.84 -0.90 6.91
CA PHE A 141 10.74 0.51 7.25
C PHE A 141 11.42 0.78 8.59
N HIS A 142 12.39 1.70 8.58
CA HIS A 142 13.04 2.23 9.78
C HIS A 142 12.29 3.49 10.21
N ASP A 143 11.64 3.44 11.39
CA ASP A 143 11.16 4.65 12.08
C ASP A 143 12.33 5.53 12.54
#